data_AF-A0A7S1RJF6-F1
#
_entry.id   AF-A0A7S1RJF6-F1
#
_cell.length_a   1.000
_cell.length_b   1.000
_cell.length_c   1.000
_cell.angle_alpha   90.00
_cell.angle_beta   90.00
_cell.angle_gamma   90.00
#
_symmetry.space_group_name_H-M   'P 1'
#
loop_
_entity.id
_entity.type
_entity.pdbx_description
1 polymer ?
#
loop_
_entity_poly.entity_id
_entity_poly.type
_entity_poly.pdbx_seq_one_letter_code
_entity_poly.pdbx_strand_id
1 'polypeptide(L)'
;TDLVSGGNAFYTLHLLEADDADSPQYWLFRKWGRIGVSQGGTKVEDFGTNKSKAILNFKKQYEDKTGNEFGIGKDAFVVKPGKFIRLEMQHKVLTGGNKKAKTEGGASEVGGGADQP
;
A
#
# COMPACT_ATOMS: atom_id res chain seq x y z
N THR A 1 10.02 -11.23 13.13
CA THR A 1 9.54 -10.40 14.25
C THR A 1 10.69 -10.26 15.22
N ASP A 2 11.22 -9.05 15.36
CA ASP A 2 12.20 -8.81 16.40
C ASP A 2 11.44 -8.70 17.74
N LEU A 3 11.60 -9.73 18.57
CA LEU A 3 11.02 -9.77 19.91
C LEU A 3 11.74 -8.81 20.87
N VAL A 4 12.92 -8.29 20.50
CA VAL A 4 13.77 -7.47 21.36
C VAL A 4 13.48 -5.96 21.19
N SER A 5 13.12 -5.48 19.99
CA SER A 5 12.82 -4.05 19.75
C SER A 5 11.33 -3.65 19.83
N GLY A 6 10.40 -4.61 20.02
CA GLY A 6 8.96 -4.31 20.13
C GLY A 6 8.36 -3.62 18.88
N GLY A 7 9.08 -3.63 17.76
CA GLY A 7 8.71 -2.95 16.51
C GLY A 7 7.95 -3.86 15.57
N ASN A 8 6.68 -4.15 15.85
CA ASN A 8 5.83 -4.81 14.87
C ASN A 8 5.42 -3.79 13.80
N ALA A 9 6.23 -3.63 12.75
CA ALA A 9 5.95 -2.72 11.64
C ALA A 9 5.64 -3.51 10.37
N PHE A 10 4.71 -3.01 9.56
CA PHE A 10 4.39 -3.58 8.26
C PHE A 10 4.74 -2.61 7.15
N TYR A 11 5.02 -3.16 5.98
CA TYR A 11 5.23 -2.43 4.75
C TYR A 11 4.54 -3.17 3.61
N THR A 12 3.58 -2.51 2.98
CA THR A 12 2.85 -3.01 1.80
C THR A 12 3.28 -2.21 0.59
N LEU A 13 3.59 -2.93 -0.50
CA LEU A 13 4.03 -2.37 -1.77
C LEU A 13 3.19 -3.01 -2.88
N HIS A 14 2.38 -2.21 -3.57
CA HIS A 14 1.56 -2.66 -4.69
C HIS A 14 1.90 -1.87 -5.94
N LEU A 15 2.13 -2.57 -7.05
CA LEU A 15 2.16 -1.99 -8.38
C LEU A 15 0.77 -2.17 -9.00
N LEU A 16 0.12 -1.07 -9.35
CA LEU A 16 -1.24 -1.02 -9.87
C LEU A 16 -1.20 -0.67 -11.36
N GLU A 17 -2.11 -1.25 -12.13
CA GLU A 17 -2.36 -0.98 -13.54
C GLU A 17 -3.84 -0.61 -13.68
N ALA A 18 -4.16 0.39 -14.50
CA ALA A 18 -5.54 0.78 -14.78
C ALA A 18 -6.31 -0.37 -15.44
N ASP A 19 -7.62 -0.42 -15.19
CA ASP A 19 -8.51 -1.41 -15.81
C ASP A 19 -8.75 -1.13 -17.30
N ASP A 20 -8.54 0.11 -17.75
CA ASP A 20 -8.69 0.51 -19.14
C ASP A 20 -7.49 0.03 -19.97
N ALA A 21 -7.75 -0.90 -20.89
CA ALA A 21 -6.76 -1.46 -21.79
C ALA A 21 -6.28 -0.45 -22.85
N ASP A 22 -7.12 0.53 -23.22
CA ASP A 22 -6.80 1.52 -24.25
C ASP A 22 -5.97 2.68 -23.68
N SER A 23 -6.03 2.90 -22.36
CA SER A 23 -5.27 3.94 -21.67
C SER A 23 -4.53 3.37 -20.43
N PRO A 24 -3.47 2.54 -20.63
CA PRO A 24 -2.77 1.92 -19.52
C PRO A 24 -2.09 2.98 -18.66
N GLN A 25 -2.47 3.05 -17.38
CA GLN A 25 -1.83 3.89 -16.38
C GLN A 25 -1.29 3.06 -15.24
N TYR A 26 -0.14 3.46 -14.71
CA TYR A 26 0.58 2.72 -13.67
C TYR A 26 0.78 3.56 -12.42
N TRP A 27 0.50 2.97 -11.27
CA TRP A 27 0.75 3.59 -9.97
C TRP A 27 1.51 2.66 -9.04
N LEU A 28 2.37 3.24 -8.21
CA LEU A 28 3.02 2.53 -7.11
C LEU A 28 2.40 2.98 -5.79
N PHE A 29 1.62 2.11 -5.18
CA PHE A 29 1.04 2.33 -3.87
C PHE A 29 1.92 1.73 -2.77
N ARG A 30 2.17 2.54 -1.74
CA ARG A 30 2.93 2.16 -0.56
C ARG A 30 2.10 2.45 0.68
N LYS A 31 2.12 1.52 1.62
CA LYS A 31 1.55 1.71 2.97
C LYS A 31 2.52 1.16 4.00
N TRP A 32 2.72 1.88 5.08
CA TRP A 32 3.55 1.42 6.19
C TRP A 32 2.96 1.86 7.51
N GLY A 33 3.31 1.17 8.58
CA GLY A 33 2.85 1.53 9.91
C GLY A 33 3.25 0.51 10.96
N ARG A 34 2.85 0.80 12.20
CA ARG A 34 2.95 -0.15 13.31
C ARG A 34 1.68 -0.99 13.39
N ILE A 35 1.81 -2.29 13.56
CA ILE A 35 0.70 -3.22 13.73
C ILE A 35 0.13 -3.01 15.14
N GLY A 36 -1.18 -2.83 15.24
CA GLY A 36 -1.90 -2.64 16.51
C GLY A 36 -2.06 -1.19 16.97
N VAL A 37 -1.53 -0.21 16.23
CA VAL A 37 -1.74 1.23 16.51
C VAL A 37 -1.98 2.00 15.22
N SER A 38 -2.65 3.16 15.30
CA SER A 38 -3.00 4.00 14.14
C SER A 38 -1.83 4.81 13.56
N GLN A 39 -0.58 4.41 13.81
CA GLN A 39 0.60 5.09 13.30
C GLN A 39 1.02 4.49 11.95
N GLY A 40 1.14 5.33 10.94
CA GLY A 40 1.55 4.92 9.61
C GLY A 40 1.43 6.01 8.58
N GLY A 41 1.71 5.65 7.34
CA GLY A 41 1.59 6.52 6.18
C GLY A 41 1.22 5.73 4.94
N THR A 42 0.69 6.46 3.96
CA THR A 42 0.52 5.96 2.59
C THR A 42 1.22 6.90 1.62
N LYS A 43 1.65 6.36 0.48
CA LYS A 43 2.15 7.17 -0.62
C LYS A 43 1.82 6.50 -1.94
N VAL A 44 1.26 7.28 -2.85
CA VAL A 44 1.01 6.90 -4.24
C VAL A 44 2.01 7.65 -5.11
N GLU A 45 2.64 6.96 -6.06
CA GLU A 45 3.43 7.58 -7.12
C GLU A 45 2.84 7.20 -8.47
N ASP A 46 2.64 8.21 -9.32
CA ASP A 46 2.10 8.05 -10.68
C ASP A 46 3.24 7.90 -11.69
N PHE A 47 3.13 6.89 -12.54
CA PHE A 47 4.09 6.59 -13.60
C PHE A 47 3.49 6.75 -15.01
N GLY A 48 2.25 7.21 -15.13
CA GLY A 48 1.51 7.36 -16.37
C GLY A 48 1.51 6.04 -17.16
N THR A 49 1.79 6.11 -18.46
CA THR A 49 1.87 4.95 -19.35
C THR A 49 3.18 4.18 -19.26
N ASN A 50 4.14 4.60 -18.42
CA ASN A 50 5.48 4.02 -18.39
C ASN A 50 5.59 2.84 -17.41
N LYS A 51 5.19 1.65 -17.88
CA LYS A 51 5.26 0.39 -17.14
C LYS A 51 6.67 0.08 -16.62
N SER A 52 7.69 0.23 -17.46
CA SER A 52 9.08 -0.10 -17.13
C SER A 52 9.61 0.72 -15.96
N LYS A 53 9.30 2.02 -15.93
CA LYS A 53 9.69 2.92 -14.84
C LYS A 53 8.99 2.56 -13.53
N ALA A 54 7.73 2.16 -13.60
CA ALA A 54 6.95 1.73 -12.45
C ALA A 54 7.51 0.41 -11.85
N ILE A 55 7.80 -0.57 -12.70
CA ILE A 55 8.43 -1.85 -12.30
C ILE A 55 9.82 -1.59 -11.70
N LEU A 56 10.64 -0.74 -12.31
CA LEU A 56 11.97 -0.43 -11.80
C LEU A 56 11.91 0.17 -10.39
N ASN A 57 11.01 1.14 -10.18
CA ASN A 57 10.81 1.72 -8.84
C ASN A 57 10.27 0.70 -7.84
N PHE A 58 9.35 -0.17 -8.25
CA PHE A 58 8.88 -1.25 -7.41
C PHE A 58 10.03 -2.16 -6.97
N LYS A 59 10.88 -2.62 -7.91
CA LYS A 59 12.03 -3.48 -7.61
C LYS A 59 13.02 -2.79 -6.66
N LYS A 60 13.34 -1.52 -6.92
CA LYS A 60 14.20 -0.70 -6.05
C LYS A 60 13.65 -0.61 -4.63
N GLN A 61 12.35 -0.29 -4.49
CA GLN A 61 11.72 -0.20 -3.17
C GLN A 61 11.71 -1.56 -2.44
N TYR A 62 11.49 -2.65 -3.17
CA TYR A 62 11.54 -4.00 -2.61
C TYR A 62 12.94 -4.34 -2.09
N GLU A 63 13.98 -4.06 -2.89
CA GLU A 63 15.37 -4.29 -2.53
C GLU A 63 15.80 -3.40 -1.35
N ASP A 64 15.42 -2.12 -1.33
CA ASP A 64 15.75 -1.23 -0.21
C ASP A 64 15.16 -1.74 1.12
N LYS A 65 13.96 -2.33 1.09
CA LYS A 65 13.25 -2.81 2.29
C LYS A 65 13.64 -4.21 2.72
N THR A 66 13.91 -5.12 1.80
CA THR A 66 14.22 -6.53 2.10
C THR A 66 15.71 -6.84 1.99
N GLY A 67 16.47 -6.02 1.25
CA GLY A 67 17.85 -6.27 0.86
C GLY A 67 18.01 -7.38 -0.18
N ASN A 68 16.93 -7.79 -0.86
CA ASN A 68 16.90 -8.88 -1.81
C ASN A 68 16.28 -8.41 -3.14
N GLU A 69 16.73 -8.97 -4.26
CA GLU A 69 16.12 -8.68 -5.56
C GLU A 69 14.68 -9.21 -5.63
N PHE A 70 13.82 -8.47 -6.33
CA PHE A 70 12.46 -8.93 -6.55
C PHE A 70 12.41 -10.07 -7.56
N GLY A 71 11.72 -11.16 -7.21
CA GLY A 71 11.53 -12.33 -8.08
C GLY A 71 12.43 -13.51 -7.74
N ILE A 72 13.32 -13.38 -6.75
CA ILE A 72 14.10 -14.52 -6.26
C ILE A 72 13.19 -15.59 -5.62
N GLY A 73 13.58 -16.86 -5.78
CA GLY A 73 12.91 -17.99 -5.15
C GLY A 73 12.94 -17.90 -3.63
N LYS A 74 11.98 -18.55 -2.95
CA LYS A 74 11.90 -18.56 -1.48
C LYS A 74 13.19 -19.08 -0.84
N ASP A 75 13.82 -20.07 -1.47
CA ASP A 75 15.04 -20.71 -0.98
C ASP A 75 16.27 -19.80 -1.05
N ALA A 76 16.24 -18.79 -1.93
CA ALA A 76 17.30 -17.79 -2.08
C ALA A 76 17.06 -16.53 -1.24
N PHE A 77 15.92 -16.42 -0.55
CA PHE A 77 15.58 -15.23 0.23
C PHE A 77 16.34 -15.22 1.57
N VAL A 78 17.30 -14.30 1.70
CA VAL A 78 18.10 -14.17 2.93
C VAL A 78 17.50 -13.07 3.82
N VAL A 79 17.07 -13.45 5.03
CA VAL A 79 16.62 -12.49 6.04
C VAL A 79 17.82 -11.71 6.56
N LYS A 80 17.81 -10.39 6.37
CA LYS A 80 18.87 -9.50 6.85
C LYS A 80 18.44 -8.78 8.14
N PRO A 81 19.33 -8.62 9.14
CA PRO A 81 19.03 -7.84 10.34
C PRO A 81 18.54 -6.43 10.00
N GLY A 82 17.46 -5.98 10.64
CA GLY A 82 16.86 -4.66 10.41
C GLY A 82 16.11 -4.48 9.08
N LYS A 83 15.96 -5.54 8.27
CA LYS A 83 15.18 -5.52 7.03
C LYS A 83 13.84 -6.24 7.19
N PHE A 84 12.90 -5.93 6.30
CA PHE A 84 11.61 -6.58 6.27
C PHE A 84 11.73 -7.99 5.71
N ILE A 85 10.97 -8.91 6.30
CA ILE A 85 10.78 -10.26 5.77
C ILE A 85 9.61 -10.28 4.80
N ARG A 86 9.67 -11.15 3.80
CA ARG A 86 8.54 -11.38 2.90
C ARG A 86 7.45 -12.15 3.65
N LEU A 87 6.23 -11.61 3.64
CA LEU A 87 5.03 -12.30 4.11
C LEU A 87 4.12 -12.59 2.92
N GLU A 88 3.54 -13.79 2.88
CA GLU A 88 2.53 -14.13 1.89
C GLU A 88 1.17 -13.66 2.40
N MET A 89 0.58 -12.68 1.71
CA MET A 89 -0.77 -12.23 1.99
C MET A 89 -1.72 -12.90 1.01
N GLN A 90 -2.70 -13.64 1.51
CA GLN A 90 -3.79 -14.16 0.70
C GLN A 90 -4.77 -13.01 0.42
N HIS A 91 -4.77 -12.49 -0.79
CA HIS A 91 -5.73 -11.47 -1.20
C HIS A 91 -7.00 -12.18 -1.69
N LYS A 92 -8.04 -12.24 -0.85
CA LYS A 92 -9.35 -12.72 -1.29
C LYS A 92 -9.94 -11.68 -2.24
N VAL A 93 -9.99 -11.98 -3.53
CA VAL A 93 -10.68 -11.14 -4.52
C VAL A 93 -12.15 -11.09 -4.13
N LEU A 94 -12.60 -9.95 -3.63
CA LEU A 94 -14.01 -9.66 -3.49
C LEU A 94 -14.50 -9.27 -4.88
N THR A 95 -14.92 -10.25 -5.68
CA THR A 95 -15.56 -10.01 -6.96
C THR A 95 -16.75 -9.08 -6.71
N GLY A 96 -16.70 -7.87 -7.28
CA GLY A 96 -17.63 -6.78 -7.00
C GLY A 96 -19.08 -7.13 -7.34
N GLY A 97 -19.85 -7.55 -6.35
CA GLY A 97 -21.30 -7.49 -6.40
C GLY A 97 -21.73 -6.04 -6.23
N ASN A 98 -22.16 -5.41 -7.32
CA ASN A 98 -22.72 -4.06 -7.34
C ASN A 98 -23.92 -3.98 -6.37
N LYS A 99 -23.73 -3.43 -5.17
CA LYS A 99 -24.83 -2.99 -4.30
C LYS A 99 -24.79 -1.47 -4.19
N LYS A 100 -25.64 -0.82 -4.98
CA LYS A 100 -26.09 0.55 -4.75
C LYS A 100 -26.59 0.65 -3.30
N ALA A 101 -25.83 1.33 -2.44
CA ALA A 101 -26.38 1.88 -1.22
C ALA A 101 -27.06 3.21 -1.59
N LYS A 102 -28.38 3.16 -1.80
CA LYS A 102 -29.24 4.34 -1.63
C LYS A 102 -29.17 4.74 -0.16
N THR A 103 -28.88 6.00 0.12
CA THR A 103 -29.44 6.67 1.30
C THR A 103 -29.81 8.07 0.88
N GLU A 104 -31.12 8.27 0.77
CA GLU A 104 -31.78 9.55 0.58
C GLU A 104 -31.84 10.29 1.94
N GLY A 105 -31.59 11.60 1.90
CA GLY A 105 -32.40 12.60 2.59
C GLY A 105 -32.14 12.86 4.08
N GLY A 106 -31.74 14.10 4.39
CA GLY A 106 -31.84 14.69 5.73
C GLY A 106 -31.07 16.00 5.89
N ALA A 107 -31.63 17.09 5.38
CA ALA A 107 -31.11 18.45 5.60
C ALA A 107 -31.45 18.96 7.01
N SER A 108 -30.56 19.76 7.62
CA SER A 108 -30.88 20.85 8.56
C SER A 108 -29.62 21.71 8.79
N GLU A 109 -29.73 23.01 8.53
CA GLU A 109 -28.83 24.07 8.98
C GLU A 109 -28.77 24.18 10.51
N VAL A 110 -27.69 24.77 11.05
CA VAL A 110 -27.67 26.06 11.76
C VAL A 110 -26.37 26.18 12.58
N GLY A 111 -25.75 27.36 12.54
CA GLY A 111 -25.15 27.97 13.73
C GLY A 111 -23.65 28.22 13.66
N GLY A 112 -23.28 29.49 13.59
CA GLY A 112 -21.89 29.96 13.60
C GLY A 112 -21.22 29.92 14.97
N GLY A 113 -19.94 30.26 14.99
CA GLY A 113 -19.17 30.41 16.22
C GLY A 113 -17.68 30.51 15.94
N ALA A 114 -17.15 31.72 16.01
CA ALA A 114 -15.73 32.01 16.09
C ALA A 114 -15.12 31.41 17.36
N ASP A 115 -13.84 31.05 17.31
CA ASP A 115 -12.74 31.74 18.03
C ASP A 115 -11.55 30.78 18.26
N GLN A 116 -10.35 31.36 18.17
CA GLN A 116 -9.07 30.74 18.49
C GLN A 116 -8.92 30.50 20.01
N PRO A 117 -7.92 29.72 20.43
CA PRO A 117 -6.65 30.36 20.79
C PRO A 117 -5.44 29.89 19.96
#